data_AF-A0A5M8NXI2-F1
#
_entry.id   AF-A0A5M8NXI2-F1
#
_cell.length_a   1.000
_cell.length_b   1.000
_cell.length_c   1.000
_cell.angle_alpha   90.00
_cell.angle_beta   90.00
_cell.angle_gamma   90.00
#
_symmetry.space_group_name_H-M   'P 1'
#
loop_
_entity.id
_entity.type
_entity.pdbx_description
1 polymer ?
#
loop_
_entity_poly.entity_id
_entity_poly.type
_entity_poly.pdbx_seq_one_letter_code
_entity_poly.pdbx_strand_id
1 'polypeptide(L)'
;MYKLGLTTQVPMNIVYYIDASARKITIGKRTIKFKKASARSLSPVGEISKLVIQALRTIGKGNATDEEVEHIKKILQNENPKHVQHDLLLAPVWIRMLLSTPKINEK
;
A
#
# COMPACT_ATOMS: atom_id res chain seq x y z
N MET A 1 4.46 -3.01 4.26
CA MET A 1 5.90 -3.26 4.52
C MET A 1 6.17 -4.75 4.63
N TYR A 2 5.80 -5.44 5.72
CA TYR A 2 6.11 -6.87 5.89
C TYR A 2 5.60 -7.78 4.74
N LYS A 3 4.34 -7.64 4.33
CA LYS A 3 3.77 -8.41 3.20
C LYS A 3 4.40 -8.12 1.83
N LEU A 4 5.09 -6.99 1.68
CA LEU A 4 5.76 -6.60 0.43
C LEU A 4 7.26 -6.95 0.46
N GLY A 5 7.75 -7.63 1.49
CA GLY A 5 9.17 -7.94 1.63
C GLY A 5 10.05 -6.74 1.99
N LEU A 6 9.48 -5.54 2.19
CA LEU A 6 10.24 -4.33 2.54
C LEU A 6 10.83 -4.38 3.97
N THR A 7 10.34 -5.28 4.82
CA THR A 7 10.92 -5.54 6.15
C THR A 7 10.71 -7.00 6.52
N THR A 8 11.71 -7.60 7.18
CA THR A 8 11.66 -8.95 7.73
C THR A 8 11.07 -8.99 9.15
N GLN A 9 10.88 -7.82 9.77
CA GLN A 9 10.40 -7.73 11.15
C GLN A 9 8.88 -7.94 11.22
N VAL A 10 8.43 -8.92 12.02
CA VAL A 10 7.01 -9.15 12.27
C VAL A 10 6.47 -8.05 13.20
N PRO A 11 5.52 -7.21 12.75
CA PRO A 11 5.06 -6.07 13.54
C PRO A 11 4.19 -6.52 14.72
N MET A 12 4.44 -5.94 15.91
CA MET A 12 3.61 -6.17 17.11
C MET A 12 2.27 -5.43 17.08
N ASN A 13 2.18 -4.38 16.26
CA ASN A 13 0.98 -3.55 16.09
C ASN A 13 0.45 -3.73 14.66
N ILE A 14 -0.77 -4.25 14.53
CA ILE A 14 -1.43 -4.46 13.25
C ILE A 14 -2.48 -3.37 13.05
N VAL A 15 -2.50 -2.75 11.87
CA VAL A 15 -3.48 -1.71 11.52
C VAL A 15 -4.32 -2.20 10.35
N TYR A 16 -5.64 -2.25 10.55
CA TYR A 16 -6.62 -2.56 9.50
C TYR A 16 -7.46 -1.33 9.18
N TYR A 17 -7.81 -1.19 7.90
CA TYR A 17 -8.71 -0.15 7.42
C TYR A 17 -10.08 -0.77 7.14
N ILE A 18 -11.14 -0.24 7.76
CA ILE A 18 -12.51 -0.72 7.63
C ILE A 18 -13.48 0.44 7.38
N ASP A 19 -14.66 0.15 6.84
CA ASP A 19 -15.74 1.12 6.64
C ASP A 19 -16.51 1.43 7.93
N ALA A 20 -16.52 0.51 8.89
CA ALA A 20 -17.14 0.65 10.20
C ALA A 20 -16.37 1.57 11.18
N SER A 21 -16.94 1.79 12.36
CA SER A 21 -16.38 2.66 13.40
C SER A 21 -14.97 2.24 13.82
N ALA A 22 -14.09 3.23 13.98
CA ALA A 22 -12.71 3.02 14.42
C ALA A 22 -12.69 2.43 15.84
N ARG A 23 -11.87 1.40 16.04
CA ARG A 23 -11.74 0.71 17.34
C ARG A 23 -10.36 0.09 17.51
N LYS A 24 -9.97 -0.17 18.74
CA LYS A 24 -8.70 -0.82 19.10
C LYS A 24 -9.02 -2.07 19.91
N ILE A 25 -8.48 -3.20 19.51
CA ILE A 25 -8.64 -4.48 20.20
C ILE A 25 -7.24 -4.95 20.60
N THR A 26 -7.05 -5.26 21.89
CA THR A 26 -5.80 -5.82 22.40
C THR A 26 -6.02 -7.30 22.69
N ILE A 27 -5.19 -8.16 22.12
CA ILE A 27 -5.22 -9.62 22.29
C ILE A 27 -3.88 -10.04 22.85
N GLY A 28 -3.84 -10.37 24.15
CA GLY A 28 -2.60 -10.65 24.87
C GLY A 28 -1.59 -9.49 24.75
N LYS A 29 -0.43 -9.75 24.16
CA LYS A 29 0.64 -8.74 23.94
C LYS A 29 0.52 -7.98 22.62
N ARG A 30 -0.44 -8.31 21.75
CA ARG A 30 -0.60 -7.70 20.42
C ARG A 30 -1.77 -6.73 20.41
N THR A 31 -1.62 -5.65 19.67
CA THR A 31 -2.68 -4.65 19.49
C THR A 31 -3.09 -4.59 18.03
N ILE A 32 -4.40 -4.71 17.79
CA ILE A 32 -5.03 -4.53 16.49
C ILE A 32 -5.79 -3.20 16.49
N LYS A 33 -5.41 -2.29 15.60
CA LYS A 33 -6.05 -0.98 15.41
C LYS A 33 -6.88 -1.00 14.15
N PHE A 34 -8.18 -0.78 14.27
CA PHE A 34 -9.09 -0.57 13.16
C PHE A 34 -9.27 0.93 12.94
N LYS A 35 -8.79 1.42 11.80
CA LYS A 35 -8.99 2.80 11.35
C LYS A 35 -10.15 2.84 10.36
N LYS A 36 -11.02 3.83 10.52
CA LYS A 36 -12.06 4.09 9.52
C LYS A 36 -11.41 4.57 8.22
N ALA A 37 -11.79 3.97 7.10
CA ALA A 37 -11.36 4.36 5.76
C ALA A 37 -12.57 4.79 4.92
N SER A 38 -12.32 5.70 3.98
CA SER A 38 -13.33 6.08 2.97
C SER A 38 -13.46 4.98 1.92
N ALA A 39 -14.63 4.92 1.26
CA ALA A 39 -14.89 3.99 0.15
C ALA A 39 -13.76 4.01 -0.88
N ARG A 40 -13.29 5.20 -1.27
CA ARG A 40 -12.17 5.39 -2.21
C ARG A 40 -10.86 4.69 -1.79
N SER A 41 -10.60 4.58 -0.49
CA SER A 41 -9.41 3.88 0.03
C SER A 41 -9.59 2.36 0.14
N LEU A 42 -10.83 1.87 0.05
CA LEU A 42 -11.18 0.45 0.08
C LEU A 42 -11.46 -0.11 -1.33
N SER A 43 -11.71 0.77 -2.30
CA SER A 43 -11.91 0.48 -3.73
C SER A 43 -10.75 -0.18 -4.49
N PRO A 44 -9.47 -0.16 -4.05
CA PRO A 44 -8.42 -0.81 -4.83
C PRO A 44 -8.67 -2.31 -5.04
N VAL A 45 -8.56 -2.75 -6.30
CA VAL A 45 -8.91 -4.11 -6.72
C VAL A 45 -7.69 -5.02 -6.78
N GLY A 46 -6.53 -4.50 -7.18
CA GLY A 46 -5.29 -5.26 -7.24
C GLY A 46 -4.78 -5.61 -5.85
N GLU A 47 -4.25 -6.81 -5.72
CA GLU A 47 -3.71 -7.32 -4.47
C GLU A 47 -2.37 -6.64 -4.14
N ILE A 48 -1.51 -6.46 -5.14
CA ILE A 48 -0.18 -5.87 -4.98
C ILE A 48 -0.30 -4.34 -4.89
N SER A 49 -0.97 -3.71 -5.85
CA SER A 49 -1.23 -2.28 -5.92
C SER A 49 -1.84 -1.73 -4.62
N LYS A 50 -2.83 -2.42 -4.04
CA LYS A 50 -3.44 -2.05 -2.76
C LYS A 50 -2.43 -2.07 -1.62
N LEU A 51 -1.61 -3.11 -1.55
CA LEU A 51 -0.56 -3.23 -0.53
C LEU A 51 0.50 -2.14 -0.70
N VAL A 52 0.89 -1.84 -1.95
CA VAL A 52 1.84 -0.77 -2.27
C VAL A 52 1.31 0.59 -1.84
N ILE A 53 0.07 0.92 -2.21
CA ILE A 53 -0.56 2.18 -1.81
C ILE A 53 -0.63 2.29 -0.28
N GLN A 54 -0.97 1.20 0.42
CA GLN A 54 -0.97 1.17 1.88
C GLN A 54 0.43 1.34 2.49
N ALA A 55 1.45 0.69 1.91
CA ALA A 55 2.83 0.79 2.37
C ALA A 55 3.36 2.20 2.20
N LEU A 56 3.22 2.78 1.01
CA LEU A 56 3.62 4.17 0.72
C LEU A 56 2.87 5.15 1.64
N ARG A 57 1.56 4.99 1.84
CA ARG A 57 0.81 5.82 2.80
C ARG A 57 1.32 5.72 4.23
N THR A 58 1.87 4.57 4.62
CA THR A 58 2.44 4.35 5.95
C THR A 58 3.82 4.99 6.08
N ILE A 59 4.63 4.95 5.03
CA ILE A 59 5.93 5.62 4.96
C ILE A 59 5.77 7.14 5.04
N GLY A 60 4.83 7.67 4.25
CA GLY A 60 4.58 9.11 4.11
C GLY A 60 5.37 9.74 2.96
N LYS A 61 4.91 10.91 2.52
CA LYS A 61 5.54 11.66 1.42
C LYS A 61 6.92 12.19 1.86
N GLY A 62 7.97 11.80 1.16
CA GLY A 62 9.35 12.25 1.41
C GLY A 62 10.19 11.33 2.30
N ASN A 63 9.59 10.29 2.88
CA ASN A 63 10.31 9.29 3.69
C ASN A 63 10.59 7.99 2.92
N ALA A 64 10.08 7.86 1.70
CA ALA A 64 10.30 6.66 0.88
C ALA A 64 11.70 6.75 0.23
N THR A 65 12.52 5.75 0.49
CA THR A 65 13.87 5.66 -0.08
C THR A 65 13.79 5.20 -1.54
N ASP A 66 14.72 5.62 -2.38
CA ASP A 66 14.74 5.24 -3.80
C ASP A 66 14.81 3.72 -4.00
N GLU A 67 15.56 3.01 -3.14
CA GLU A 67 15.64 1.55 -3.14
C GLU A 67 14.28 0.87 -2.88
N GLU A 68 13.49 1.41 -1.95
CA GLU A 68 12.14 0.90 -1.65
C GLU A 68 11.21 1.13 -2.85
N VAL A 69 11.33 2.29 -3.50
CA VAL A 69 10.54 2.64 -4.69
C VAL A 69 10.89 1.72 -5.85
N GLU A 70 12.16 1.43 -6.10
CA GLU A 70 12.59 0.49 -7.13
C GLU A 70 12.09 -0.93 -6.86
N HIS A 71 12.17 -1.39 -5.60
CA HIS A 71 11.67 -2.69 -5.21
C HIS A 71 10.15 -2.80 -5.42
N ILE A 72 9.41 -1.77 -5.02
CA ILE A 72 7.96 -1.67 -5.25
C ILE A 72 7.63 -1.71 -6.75
N LYS A 73 8.38 -0.99 -7.58
CA LYS A 73 8.19 -1.00 -9.05
C LYS A 73 8.39 -2.39 -9.64
N LYS A 74 9.41 -3.14 -9.18
CA LYS A 74 9.63 -4.53 -9.60
C LYS A 74 8.48 -5.45 -9.21
N ILE A 75 7.94 -5.33 -7.99
CA ILE A 75 6.80 -6.16 -7.56
C ILE A 75 5.54 -5.82 -8.36
N LEU A 76 5.29 -4.53 -8.65
CA LEU A 76 4.15 -4.07 -9.45
C LEU A 76 4.14 -4.63 -10.88
N GLN A 77 5.30 -4.97 -11.45
CA GLN A 77 5.37 -5.58 -12.78
C GLN A 77 4.75 -6.98 -12.84
N ASN A 78 4.64 -7.67 -11.70
CA ASN A 78 4.03 -8.99 -11.63
C ASN A 78 2.49 -8.93 -11.53
N GLU A 79 1.90 -7.74 -11.43
CA GLU A 79 0.45 -7.56 -11.36
C GLU A 79 -0.15 -7.18 -12.72
N ASN A 80 -1.45 -7.45 -12.89
CA ASN A 80 -2.18 -7.04 -14.07
C ASN A 80 -2.14 -5.50 -14.22
N PRO A 81 -1.62 -4.96 -15.34
CA PRO A 81 -1.46 -3.52 -15.53
C PRO A 81 -2.79 -2.75 -15.47
N LYS A 82 -3.93 -3.39 -15.80
CA LYS A 82 -5.26 -2.76 -15.70
C LYS A 82 -5.66 -2.47 -14.25
N HIS A 83 -5.36 -3.40 -13.33
CA HIS A 83 -5.62 -3.21 -11.90
C HIS A 83 -4.72 -2.13 -11.33
N VAL A 84 -3.43 -2.14 -11.70
CA VAL A 84 -2.47 -1.13 -11.28
C VAL A 84 -2.92 0.28 -11.71
N GLN A 85 -3.33 0.46 -12.96
CA GLN A 85 -3.82 1.76 -13.44
C GLN A 85 -5.07 2.22 -12.69
N HIS A 86 -6.06 1.33 -12.50
CA HIS A 86 -7.27 1.65 -11.75
C HIS A 86 -6.94 2.13 -10.33
N ASP A 87 -6.07 1.40 -9.64
CA ASP A 87 -5.75 1.67 -8.24
C ASP A 87 -4.86 2.92 -8.08
N LEU A 88 -3.99 3.19 -9.05
CA LEU A 88 -3.23 4.43 -9.11
C LEU A 88 -4.14 5.66 -9.22
N LEU A 89 -5.25 5.60 -9.97
CA LEU A 89 -6.22 6.71 -10.06
C LEU A 89 -6.91 6.99 -8.71
N LEU A 90 -7.05 5.96 -7.88
CA LEU A 90 -7.61 6.07 -6.53
C LEU A 90 -6.59 6.60 -5.51
N ALA A 91 -5.29 6.46 -5.80
CA ALA A 91 -4.21 6.85 -4.91
C ALA A 91 -3.97 8.37 -4.83
N PRO A 92 -3.41 8.88 -3.71
CA PRO A 92 -2.94 10.25 -3.59
C PRO A 92 -1.97 10.65 -4.72
N VAL A 93 -2.03 11.92 -5.13
CA VAL A 93 -1.27 12.44 -6.27
C VAL A 93 0.24 12.18 -6.15
N TRP A 94 0.81 12.28 -4.95
CA TRP A 94 2.24 12.04 -4.76
C TRP A 94 2.65 10.57 -4.96
N ILE A 95 1.77 9.61 -4.62
CA ILE A 95 1.99 8.18 -4.92
C ILE A 95 1.92 7.95 -6.43
N ARG A 96 0.94 8.59 -7.09
CA ARG A 96 0.88 8.61 -8.55
C ARG A 96 2.18 9.15 -9.14
N MET A 97 2.70 10.28 -8.67
CA MET A 97 3.94 10.85 -9.21
C MET A 97 5.15 9.91 -9.02
N LEU A 98 5.29 9.28 -7.86
CA LEU A 98 6.36 8.32 -7.58
C LEU A 98 6.31 7.09 -8.51
N LEU A 99 5.10 6.60 -8.79
CA LEU A 99 4.88 5.40 -9.59
C LEU A 99 4.67 5.70 -11.09
N SER A 100 4.37 6.93 -11.49
CA SER A 100 4.11 7.34 -12.88
C SER A 100 5.38 7.54 -13.70
N THR A 101 6.57 7.31 -13.14
CA THR A 101 7.82 7.34 -13.92
C THR A 101 8.04 6.01 -14.65
N PRO A 102 8.39 6.06 -15.95
CA PRO A 102 7.76 5.22 -16.96
C PRO A 102 8.65 4.06 -17.41
N LYS A 103 8.01 2.92 -17.68
CA LYS A 103 8.11 2.08 -18.89
C LYS A 103 7.44 0.74 -18.57
N ILE A 104 6.12 0.71 -18.74
CA ILE A 104 5.47 -0.54 -19.14
C ILE A 104 5.79 -0.64 -20.64
N ASN A 105 6.97 -1.21 -20.94
CA ASN A 105 7.31 -1.55 -22.32
C ASN A 105 6.30 -2.60 -22.77
N GLU A 106 5.60 -2.29 -23.85
CA GLU A 106 5.07 -3.29 -24.77
C GLU A 106 6.17 -4.31 -25.08
N LYS A 107 5.86 -5.58 -24.87
CA LYS A 107 6.25 -6.71 -25.73
C LYS A 107 5.24 -7.82 -25.55
#